data_AF-A0AAU2XX69-F1
#
_entry.id   AF-A0AAU2XX69-F1
#
_cell.length_a   1.000
_cell.length_b   1.000
_cell.length_c   1.000
_cell.angle_alpha   90.00
_cell.angle_beta   90.00
_cell.angle_gamma   90.00
#
_symmetry.space_group_name_H-M   'P 1'
#
loop_
_entity.id
_entity.type
_entity.pdbx_description
1 polymer ?
#
loop_
_entity_poly.entity_id
_entity_poly.type
_entity_poly.pdbx_seq_one_letter_code
_entity_poly.pdbx_strand_id
1 'polypeptide(L)'
;MPDPAVPPTPPVPLSSLLAREDLALRQIAGPDDPDIVIHWAHTSEMADPYPYLLGGELLLTAGVHIPEAAGSGTYFDDYVSRIVAAGGAALGFGLAPVHDTVPRALVAACDAHRLPLLEVPPQTTFSGVARAVWQLMAQARLAELRRVTEAQQSLAAAASRPDPVPSVLRQLAQRVGGRAVLYGPEGAELASAGRVPADQARGALADLAEVVRPSGPGTPTSATDSAAGTHLAAYALGAGQGFVLGVATPQRDPGDHTIASVAAVLLSLLTGEHQSGTGAARSSALVRLLLGAPPTDVASLLGPGQWLVVHARPDAQTLDPVAASALGTALGSPLVDLAQDVVRVLVPADREPAAQPGWTLGVSAAATPSAWPAADTQAARALARARATRTDLVRHGDRAGLADLVPSQEAEAHARTLLAPVADTPALTETLRTWLSLHGSWDRTAVALSVHRNTVRQRVARCAALLDTDLDDPDVRMELWFALRRQ
;
A
#
# COMPACT_ATOMS: atom_id res chain seq x y z
N MET A 1 1.65 41.17 -10.06
CA MET A 1 2.87 40.78 -10.80
C MET A 1 3.05 39.29 -10.62
N PRO A 2 3.53 38.54 -11.62
CA PRO A 2 4.00 37.17 -11.36
C PRO A 2 5.08 37.23 -10.28
N ASP A 3 5.09 36.27 -9.36
CA ASP A 3 6.16 36.15 -8.37
C ASP A 3 7.51 36.11 -9.11
N PRO A 4 8.55 36.81 -8.61
CA PRO A 4 9.87 36.77 -9.21
C PRO A 4 10.30 35.31 -9.35
N ALA A 5 10.83 34.96 -10.52
CA ALA A 5 11.29 33.62 -10.84
C ALA A 5 12.64 33.39 -10.15
N VAL A 6 12.63 33.35 -8.82
CA VAL A 6 13.81 33.10 -8.00
C VAL A 6 14.43 31.79 -8.47
N PRO A 7 15.72 31.79 -8.84
CA PRO A 7 16.37 30.59 -9.34
C PRO A 7 16.29 29.45 -8.29
N PRO A 8 16.27 28.17 -8.72
CA PRO A 8 16.14 27.02 -7.83
C PRO A 8 17.47 26.72 -7.11
N THR A 9 18.05 27.73 -6.49
CA THR A 9 19.28 27.65 -5.72
C THR A 9 18.99 27.77 -4.23
N PRO A 10 19.80 27.11 -3.37
CA PRO A 10 19.65 27.23 -1.92
C PRO A 10 19.74 28.69 -1.49
N PRO A 11 18.77 29.20 -0.70
CA PRO A 11 18.84 30.54 -0.14
C PRO A 11 20.02 30.63 0.84
N VAL A 12 20.70 31.77 0.84
CA VAL A 12 21.74 32.11 1.81
C VAL A 12 21.26 33.30 2.63
N PRO A 13 21.18 33.21 3.96
CA PRO A 13 20.86 34.37 4.80
C PRO A 13 21.90 35.48 4.58
N LEU A 14 21.43 36.72 4.39
CA LEU A 14 22.32 37.89 4.23
C LEU A 14 23.27 38.04 5.42
N SER A 15 22.76 37.75 6.62
CA SER A 15 23.54 37.69 7.86
C SER A 15 24.72 36.71 7.80
N SER A 16 24.60 35.57 7.11
CA SER A 16 25.70 34.63 6.91
C SER A 16 26.83 35.21 6.06
N LEU A 17 26.50 36.05 5.09
CA LEU A 17 27.48 36.76 4.27
C LEU A 17 28.15 37.88 5.07
N LEU A 18 27.38 38.64 5.86
CA LEU A 18 27.90 39.70 6.74
C LEU A 18 28.82 39.17 7.84
N ALA A 19 28.58 37.94 8.32
CA ALA A 19 29.41 37.28 9.33
C ALA A 19 30.81 36.87 8.81
N ARG A 20 31.07 36.96 7.50
CA ARG A 20 32.38 36.66 6.90
C ARG A 20 33.36 37.80 7.13
N GLU A 21 34.12 37.73 8.22
CA GLU A 21 35.13 38.72 8.61
C GLU A 21 36.17 39.00 7.50
N ASP A 22 36.48 38.00 6.66
CA ASP A 22 37.43 38.13 5.56
C ASP A 22 36.95 39.07 4.44
N LEU A 23 35.64 39.32 4.33
CA LEU A 23 35.06 40.24 3.34
C LEU A 23 34.91 41.67 3.89
N ALA A 24 34.90 41.83 5.22
CA ALA A 24 34.70 43.11 5.92
C ALA A 24 33.50 43.94 5.40
N LEU A 25 32.42 43.26 4.99
CA LEU A 25 31.19 43.90 4.52
C LEU A 25 30.46 44.56 5.68
N ARG A 26 29.82 45.70 5.42
CA ARG A 26 29.02 46.42 6.42
C ARG A 26 27.67 46.79 5.85
N GLN A 27 26.59 46.40 6.53
CA GLN A 27 25.28 46.95 6.21
C GLN A 27 25.20 48.40 6.73
N ILE A 28 24.82 49.32 5.85
CA ILE A 28 24.79 50.77 6.14
C ILE A 28 23.39 51.39 5.95
N ALA A 29 22.47 50.67 5.30
CA ALA A 29 21.07 51.08 5.12
C ALA A 29 20.15 49.86 4.99
N GLY A 30 18.85 50.10 5.03
CA GLY A 30 17.81 49.10 4.91
C GLY A 30 17.57 48.30 6.20
N PRO A 31 16.58 47.40 6.21
CA PRO A 31 16.21 46.63 7.40
C PRO A 31 17.29 45.62 7.80
N ASP A 32 17.59 45.55 9.10
CA ASP A 32 18.36 44.46 9.70
C ASP A 32 17.39 43.32 10.05
N ASP A 33 16.97 42.60 9.00
CA ASP A 33 16.00 41.51 9.09
C ASP A 33 16.70 40.17 8.82
N PRO A 34 16.70 39.24 9.80
CA PRO A 34 17.38 37.95 9.67
C PRO A 34 16.77 37.05 8.60
N ASP A 35 15.54 37.32 8.16
CA ASP A 35 14.83 36.51 7.17
C ASP A 35 15.22 36.88 5.72
N ILE A 36 16.04 37.92 5.52
CA ILE A 36 16.52 38.29 4.19
C ILE A 36 17.52 37.25 3.69
N VAL A 37 17.17 36.64 2.56
CA VAL A 37 17.98 35.64 1.87
C VAL A 37 18.37 36.10 0.48
N ILE A 38 19.58 35.72 0.07
CA ILE A 38 20.11 35.93 -1.27
C ILE A 38 20.25 34.59 -1.98
N HIS A 39 19.94 34.57 -3.27
CA HIS A 39 20.00 33.38 -4.13
C HIS A 39 21.16 33.42 -5.12
N TRP A 40 21.73 34.60 -5.35
CA TRP A 40 22.86 34.83 -6.24
C TRP A 40 23.51 36.19 -5.96
N ALA A 41 24.73 36.40 -6.45
CA ALA A 41 25.37 37.72 -6.50
C ALA A 41 25.64 38.11 -7.96
N HIS A 42 25.13 39.25 -8.38
CA HIS A 42 25.28 39.76 -9.74
C HIS A 42 26.03 41.08 -9.72
N THR A 43 26.99 41.26 -10.63
CA THR A 43 27.69 42.55 -10.78
C THR A 43 27.16 43.27 -12.00
N SER A 44 26.71 44.51 -11.83
CA SER A 44 26.23 45.35 -12.92
C SER A 44 26.67 46.80 -12.76
N GLU A 45 27.04 47.41 -13.87
CA GLU A 45 27.32 48.84 -13.98
C GLU A 45 26.33 49.51 -14.94
N MET A 46 25.13 48.96 -15.09
CA MET A 46 24.09 49.53 -15.94
C MET A 46 23.28 50.57 -15.17
N ALA A 47 22.96 51.68 -15.84
CA ALA A 47 22.03 52.69 -15.29
C ALA A 47 20.61 52.16 -15.09
N ASP A 48 20.24 51.12 -15.82
CA ASP A 48 19.00 50.38 -15.63
C ASP A 48 19.29 48.87 -15.54
N PRO A 49 19.36 48.30 -14.32
CA PRO A 49 19.60 46.88 -14.14
C PRO A 49 18.32 46.04 -14.24
N TYR A 50 17.13 46.65 -14.23
CA TYR A 50 15.84 45.95 -14.18
C TYR A 50 15.68 44.82 -15.21
N PRO A 51 16.04 44.98 -16.50
CA PRO A 51 15.82 43.94 -17.50
C PRO A 51 16.63 42.65 -17.31
N TYR A 52 17.63 42.67 -16.43
CA TYR A 52 18.60 41.57 -16.25
C TYR A 52 18.49 40.88 -14.89
N LEU A 53 17.63 41.40 -14.00
CA LEU A 53 17.36 40.82 -12.70
C LEU A 53 16.20 39.83 -12.79
N LEU A 54 16.37 38.68 -12.12
CA LEU A 54 15.41 37.58 -12.03
C LEU A 54 14.74 37.50 -10.64
N GLY A 55 15.32 38.17 -9.65
CA GLY A 55 14.87 38.23 -8.26
C GLY A 55 15.74 37.41 -7.31
N GLY A 56 15.87 37.89 -6.07
CA GLY A 56 16.66 37.28 -5.01
C GLY A 56 18.16 37.59 -5.07
N GLU A 57 18.62 38.49 -5.95
CA GLU A 57 20.04 38.78 -6.10
C GLU A 57 20.57 39.81 -5.09
N LEU A 58 21.83 39.64 -4.69
CA LEU A 58 22.70 40.71 -4.24
C LEU A 58 23.31 41.39 -5.48
N LEU A 59 22.81 42.59 -5.82
CA LEU A 59 23.39 43.39 -6.89
C LEU A 59 24.65 44.09 -6.39
N LEU A 60 25.77 43.96 -7.08
CA LEU A 60 27.05 44.60 -6.78
C LEU A 60 27.34 45.65 -7.84
N THR A 61 27.69 46.86 -7.42
CA THR A 61 28.07 47.95 -8.32
C THR A 61 29.16 48.83 -7.71
N ALA A 62 30.10 49.28 -8.55
CA ALA A 62 31.06 50.32 -8.24
C ALA A 62 30.54 51.71 -8.58
N GLY A 63 29.29 51.83 -9.04
CA GLY A 63 28.64 53.10 -9.30
C GLY A 63 29.23 53.87 -10.48
N VAL A 64 29.78 53.19 -11.50
CA VAL A 64 30.38 53.83 -12.69
C VAL A 64 29.33 54.57 -13.54
N HIS A 65 28.10 54.08 -13.47
CA HIS A 65 26.94 54.61 -14.19
C HIS A 65 26.32 55.87 -13.55
N ILE A 66 26.81 56.28 -12.38
CA ILE A 66 26.25 57.40 -11.61
C ILE A 66 26.68 58.73 -12.24
N PRO A 67 25.75 59.58 -12.70
CA PRO A 67 26.07 60.91 -13.19
C PRO A 67 26.63 61.81 -12.08
N GLU A 68 27.53 62.76 -12.41
CA GLU A 68 28.08 63.72 -11.44
C GLU A 68 26.99 64.53 -10.71
N ALA A 69 25.85 64.79 -11.36
CA ALA A 69 24.71 65.51 -10.79
C ALA A 69 23.71 64.63 -10.00
N ALA A 70 24.01 63.35 -9.77
CA ALA A 70 23.06 62.42 -9.16
C ALA A 70 22.68 62.75 -7.69
N GLY A 71 23.53 63.48 -6.97
CA GLY A 71 23.33 63.78 -5.55
C GLY A 71 22.17 64.72 -5.22
N SER A 72 21.61 65.43 -6.20
CA SER A 72 20.51 66.39 -6.02
C SER A 72 19.24 66.05 -6.81
N GLY A 73 19.22 64.92 -7.53
CA GLY A 73 18.10 64.47 -8.37
C GLY A 73 17.40 63.21 -7.85
N THR A 74 16.48 62.66 -8.65
CA THR A 74 15.72 61.41 -8.34
C THR A 74 16.47 60.13 -8.67
N TYR A 75 17.68 60.25 -9.23
CA TYR A 75 18.42 59.13 -9.82
C TYR A 75 18.54 57.91 -8.91
N PHE A 76 18.96 58.09 -7.66
CA PHE A 76 19.12 56.99 -6.72
C PHE A 76 17.80 56.36 -6.29
N ASP A 77 16.74 57.17 -6.16
CA ASP A 77 15.40 56.68 -5.86
C ASP A 77 14.86 55.82 -7.00
N ASP A 78 14.98 56.30 -8.25
CA ASP A 78 14.60 55.57 -9.45
C ASP A 78 15.41 54.26 -9.61
N TYR A 79 16.71 54.31 -9.31
CA TYR A 79 17.60 53.14 -9.40
C TYR A 79 17.25 52.06 -8.38
N VAL A 80 17.08 52.42 -7.10
CA VAL A 80 16.72 51.49 -6.02
C VAL A 80 15.31 50.93 -6.24
N SER A 81 14.35 51.78 -6.62
CA SER A 81 12.98 51.38 -6.95
C SER A 81 12.95 50.29 -8.02
N ARG A 82 13.78 50.40 -9.06
CA ARG A 82 13.90 49.38 -10.12
C ARG A 82 14.48 48.06 -9.60
N ILE A 83 15.47 48.09 -8.72
CA ILE A 83 16.03 46.86 -8.13
C ILE A 83 14.95 46.14 -7.31
N VAL A 84 14.22 46.87 -6.47
CA VAL A 84 13.14 46.31 -5.65
C VAL A 84 12.00 45.79 -6.51
N ALA A 85 11.62 46.52 -7.56
CA ALA A 85 10.59 46.09 -8.51
C ALA A 85 10.97 44.78 -9.25
N ALA A 86 12.26 44.55 -9.49
CA ALA A 86 12.76 43.30 -10.05
C ALA A 86 12.93 42.18 -9.00
N GLY A 87 12.68 42.46 -7.72
CA GLY A 87 12.83 41.49 -6.63
C GLY A 87 14.25 41.33 -6.10
N GLY A 88 15.15 42.30 -6.34
CA GLY A 88 16.50 42.27 -5.79
C GLY A 88 16.49 42.23 -4.25
N ALA A 89 17.35 41.38 -3.68
CA ALA A 89 17.36 41.12 -2.23
C ALA A 89 18.25 42.09 -1.45
N ALA A 90 19.33 42.58 -2.07
CA ALA A 90 20.25 43.56 -1.46
C ALA A 90 21.09 44.27 -2.54
N LEU A 91 21.67 45.41 -2.18
CA LEU A 91 22.62 46.18 -2.99
C LEU A 91 23.97 46.26 -2.27
N GLY A 92 25.06 45.91 -2.95
CA GLY A 92 26.43 46.11 -2.49
C GLY A 92 27.13 47.18 -3.31
N PHE A 93 27.66 48.19 -2.63
CA PHE A 93 28.33 49.33 -3.24
C PHE A 93 29.83 49.28 -2.99
N GLY A 94 30.62 49.19 -4.06
CA GLY A 94 32.08 49.24 -4.01
C GLY A 94 32.60 50.67 -3.91
N LEU A 95 33.50 50.92 -2.96
CA LEU A 95 34.16 52.21 -2.82
C LEU A 95 35.23 52.39 -3.92
N ALA A 96 36.34 51.65 -3.84
CA ALA A 96 37.43 51.83 -4.79
C ALA A 96 37.18 51.13 -6.14
N PRO A 97 37.64 51.71 -7.28
CA PRO A 97 38.42 52.95 -7.38
C PRO A 97 37.58 54.22 -7.64
N VAL A 98 36.25 54.14 -7.69
CA VAL A 98 35.38 55.21 -8.23
C VAL A 98 34.92 56.20 -7.15
N HIS A 99 34.64 55.71 -5.94
CA HIS A 99 34.05 56.48 -4.85
C HIS A 99 34.82 56.28 -3.54
N ASP A 100 35.08 57.34 -2.78
CA ASP A 100 35.73 57.17 -1.46
C ASP A 100 34.73 56.79 -0.35
N THR A 101 33.44 57.10 -0.55
CA THR A 101 32.35 56.82 0.40
C THR A 101 31.06 56.51 -0.35
N VAL A 102 30.13 55.80 0.28
CA VAL A 102 28.82 55.55 -0.32
C VAL A 102 27.99 56.85 -0.35
N PRO A 103 27.41 57.23 -1.51
CA PRO A 103 26.60 58.45 -1.60
C PRO A 103 25.43 58.46 -0.61
N ARG A 104 25.28 59.54 0.17
CA ARG A 104 24.20 59.65 1.19
C ARG A 104 22.79 59.57 0.58
N ALA A 105 22.61 60.04 -0.64
CA ALA A 105 21.33 59.95 -1.35
C ALA A 105 20.97 58.49 -1.69
N LEU A 106 21.97 57.62 -1.95
CA LEU A 106 21.75 56.18 -2.13
C LEU A 106 21.33 55.51 -0.82
N VAL A 107 22.00 55.84 0.29
CA VAL A 107 21.64 55.37 1.64
C VAL A 107 20.17 55.69 1.95
N ALA A 108 19.77 56.95 1.75
CA ALA A 108 18.39 57.38 1.98
C ALA A 108 17.37 56.67 1.08
N ALA A 109 17.71 56.42 -0.20
CA ALA A 109 16.84 55.67 -1.11
C ALA A 109 16.68 54.21 -0.67
N CYS A 110 17.77 53.54 -0.30
CA CYS A 110 17.75 52.17 0.21
C CYS A 110 16.89 52.02 1.48
N ASP A 111 17.00 52.97 2.42
CA ASP A 111 16.15 53.01 3.62
C ASP A 111 14.66 53.16 3.26
N ALA A 112 14.34 54.09 2.35
CA ALA A 112 12.96 54.36 1.94
C ALA A 112 12.29 53.16 1.26
N HIS A 113 13.03 52.44 0.41
CA HIS A 113 12.54 51.25 -0.30
C HIS A 113 12.77 49.94 0.47
N ARG A 114 13.29 50.01 1.71
CA ARG A 114 13.64 48.86 2.55
C ARG A 114 14.57 47.84 1.88
N LEU A 115 15.51 48.29 1.06
CA LEU A 115 16.53 47.45 0.44
C LEU A 115 17.82 47.50 1.27
N PRO A 116 18.33 46.37 1.79
CA PRO A 116 19.63 46.34 2.47
C PRO A 116 20.75 46.86 1.57
N LEU A 117 21.53 47.82 2.08
CA LEU A 117 22.69 48.37 1.41
C LEU A 117 23.96 47.96 2.14
N LEU A 118 24.87 47.31 1.42
CA LEU A 118 26.16 46.85 1.91
C LEU A 118 27.28 47.73 1.35
N GLU A 119 28.16 48.21 2.21
CA GLU A 119 29.45 48.77 1.83
C GLU A 119 30.44 47.64 1.54
N VAL A 120 31.01 47.64 0.33
CA VAL A 120 32.09 46.73 -0.07
C VAL A 120 33.41 47.51 -0.02
N PRO A 121 34.30 47.20 0.93
CA PRO A 121 35.49 48.01 1.15
C PRO A 121 36.56 47.77 0.06
N PRO A 122 37.53 48.68 -0.12
CA PRO A 122 38.50 48.64 -1.23
C PRO A 122 39.31 47.34 -1.37
N GLN A 123 39.59 46.65 -0.26
CA GLN A 123 40.31 45.39 -0.23
C GLN A 123 39.48 44.19 -0.73
N THR A 124 38.16 44.33 -0.79
CA THR A 124 37.24 43.25 -1.12
C THR A 124 36.79 43.36 -2.56
N THR A 125 37.13 42.36 -3.37
CA THR A 125 36.68 42.30 -4.77
C THR A 125 35.24 41.81 -4.87
N PHE A 126 34.49 42.27 -5.87
CA PHE A 126 33.15 41.74 -6.15
C PHE A 126 33.18 40.23 -6.47
N SER A 127 34.22 39.76 -7.17
CA SER A 127 34.45 38.32 -7.36
C SER A 127 34.66 37.58 -6.03
N GLY A 128 35.28 38.22 -5.04
CA GLY A 128 35.42 37.70 -3.68
C GLY A 128 34.07 37.53 -2.98
N VAL A 129 33.20 38.55 -3.05
CA VAL A 129 31.83 38.50 -2.54
C VAL A 129 31.03 37.41 -3.25
N ALA A 130 31.02 37.40 -4.59
CA ALA A 130 30.30 36.39 -5.38
C ALA A 130 30.77 34.96 -5.07
N ARG A 131 32.08 34.76 -4.91
CA ARG A 131 32.65 33.46 -4.50
C ARG A 131 32.20 33.06 -3.09
N ALA A 132 32.11 33.99 -2.15
CA ALA A 132 31.64 33.71 -0.81
C ALA A 132 30.15 33.32 -0.80
N VAL A 133 29.31 34.01 -1.57
CA VAL A 133 27.89 33.63 -1.76
C VAL A 133 27.81 32.21 -2.33
N TRP A 134 28.56 31.90 -3.39
CA TRP A 134 28.58 30.55 -3.97
C TRP A 134 29.05 29.47 -2.96
N GLN A 135 30.07 29.76 -2.14
CA GLN A 135 30.53 28.85 -1.09
C GLN A 135 29.44 28.58 -0.05
N LEU A 136 28.73 29.62 0.40
CA LEU A 136 27.62 29.49 1.34
C LEU A 136 26.47 28.68 0.74
N MET A 137 26.12 28.91 -0.54
CA MET A 137 25.11 28.12 -1.25
C MET A 137 25.52 26.64 -1.34
N ALA A 138 26.78 26.35 -1.69
CA ALA A 138 27.29 24.99 -1.76
C ALA A 138 27.27 24.30 -0.39
N GLN A 139 27.60 25.03 0.68
CA GLN A 139 27.52 24.53 2.06
C GLN A 139 26.08 24.25 2.47
N ALA A 140 25.14 25.16 2.16
CA ALA A 140 23.72 24.98 2.42
C ALA A 140 23.18 23.74 1.69
N ARG A 141 23.54 23.54 0.41
CA ARG A 141 23.14 22.34 -0.34
C ARG A 141 23.68 21.06 0.26
N LEU A 142 24.95 21.06 0.66
CA LEU A 142 25.57 19.89 1.27
C LEU A 142 24.94 19.57 2.64
N ALA A 143 24.62 20.60 3.43
CA ALA A 143 23.91 20.45 4.70
C ALA A 143 22.51 19.86 4.50
N GLU A 144 21.75 20.36 3.52
CA GLU A 144 20.44 19.81 3.14
C GLU A 144 20.54 18.31 2.77
N LEU A 145 21.48 17.95 1.88
CA LEU A 145 21.65 16.55 1.46
C LEU A 145 22.04 15.63 2.61
N ARG A 146 22.92 16.10 3.52
CA ARG A 146 23.28 15.36 4.73
C ARG A 146 22.08 15.18 5.65
N ARG A 147 21.31 16.25 5.89
CA ARG A 147 20.08 16.22 6.70
C ARG A 147 19.09 15.18 6.19
N VAL A 148 18.83 15.17 4.88
CA VAL A 148 17.94 14.19 4.24
C VAL A 148 18.48 12.76 4.39
N THR A 149 19.78 12.56 4.13
CA THR A 149 20.40 11.22 4.22
C THR A 149 20.36 10.66 5.65
N GLU A 150 20.71 11.48 6.64
CA GLU A 150 20.64 11.10 8.06
C GLU A 150 19.21 10.82 8.51
N ALA A 151 18.26 11.64 8.05
CA ALA A 151 16.84 11.43 8.33
C ALA A 151 16.37 10.09 7.74
N GLN A 152 16.68 9.81 6.46
CA GLN A 152 16.37 8.53 5.81
C GLN A 152 16.93 7.34 6.58
N GLN A 153 18.21 7.38 6.99
CA GLN A 153 18.84 6.31 7.77
C GLN A 153 18.15 6.13 9.14
N SER A 154 17.85 7.23 9.84
CA SER A 154 17.18 7.16 11.15
C SER A 154 15.74 6.66 11.07
N LEU A 155 14.99 7.05 10.03
CA LEU A 155 13.62 6.58 9.77
C LEU A 155 13.63 5.09 9.40
N ALA A 156 14.55 4.65 8.54
CA ALA A 156 14.69 3.24 8.19
C ALA A 156 15.05 2.39 9.42
N ALA A 157 15.98 2.84 10.26
CA ALA A 157 16.31 2.17 11.52
C ALA A 157 15.13 2.13 12.51
N ALA A 158 14.27 3.16 12.52
CA ALA A 158 13.06 3.18 13.33
C ALA A 158 12.00 2.19 12.83
N ALA A 159 11.89 2.00 11.51
CA ALA A 159 10.98 1.04 10.90
C ALA A 159 11.34 -0.43 11.22
N SER A 160 12.59 -0.73 11.60
CA SER A 160 13.03 -2.08 12.02
C SER A 160 12.82 -2.37 13.52
N ARG A 161 12.22 -1.46 14.29
CA ARG A 161 11.98 -1.65 15.74
C ARG A 161 10.70 -2.47 16.00
N PRO A 162 10.53 -3.07 17.21
CA PRO A 162 9.37 -3.89 17.54
C PRO A 162 8.02 -3.17 17.42
N ASP A 163 7.99 -1.85 17.62
CA ASP A 163 6.82 -1.00 17.43
C ASP A 163 7.15 0.10 16.40
N PRO A 164 7.05 -0.23 15.09
CA PRO A 164 7.71 0.55 14.03
C PRO A 164 6.94 1.84 13.71
N VAL A 165 5.61 1.83 13.70
CA VAL A 165 4.80 3.01 13.36
C VAL A 165 5.02 4.18 14.34
N PRO A 166 4.86 4.02 15.66
CA PRO A 166 5.16 5.08 16.63
C PRO A 166 6.65 5.46 16.68
N SER A 167 7.56 4.55 16.30
CA SER A 167 8.99 4.85 16.22
C SER A 167 9.32 5.75 15.03
N VAL A 168 8.75 5.48 13.86
CA VAL A 168 8.90 6.31 12.65
C VAL A 168 8.28 7.69 12.87
N LEU A 169 7.07 7.76 13.41
CA LEU A 169 6.42 9.05 13.73
C LEU A 169 7.26 9.90 14.70
N ARG A 170 7.85 9.28 15.73
CA ARG A 170 8.75 9.99 16.67
C ARG A 170 9.99 10.52 15.98
N GLN A 171 10.66 9.70 15.15
CA GLN A 171 11.84 10.16 14.42
C GLN A 171 11.49 11.27 13.42
N LEU A 172 10.38 11.15 12.70
CA LEU A 172 9.91 12.19 11.80
C LEU A 172 9.66 13.50 12.55
N ALA A 173 8.88 13.45 13.63
CA ALA A 173 8.58 14.63 14.46
C ALA A 173 9.83 15.31 15.01
N GLN A 174 10.85 14.54 15.41
CA GLN A 174 12.14 15.07 15.86
C GLN A 174 12.92 15.76 14.73
N ARG A 175 12.93 15.19 13.52
CA ARG A 175 13.67 15.73 12.37
C ARG A 175 13.04 16.98 11.77
N VAL A 176 11.71 17.07 11.77
CA VAL A 176 10.98 18.25 11.27
C VAL A 176 10.68 19.28 12.36
N GLY A 177 11.05 19.02 13.63
CA GLY A 177 10.82 19.95 14.74
C GLY A 177 9.35 20.21 15.05
N GLY A 178 8.47 19.23 14.80
CA GLY A 178 7.02 19.44 14.76
C GLY A 178 6.18 18.30 15.32
N ARG A 179 4.99 18.09 14.72
CA ARG A 179 4.10 16.96 14.97
C ARG A 179 4.01 16.09 13.73
N ALA A 180 3.97 14.78 13.95
CA ALA A 180 3.60 13.79 12.94
C ALA A 180 2.39 12.99 13.44
N VAL A 181 1.41 12.77 12.57
CA VAL A 181 0.14 12.10 12.89
C VAL A 181 -0.17 11.08 11.80
N LEU A 182 -0.55 9.87 12.19
CA LEU A 182 -1.09 8.86 11.30
C LEU A 182 -2.61 8.81 11.47
N TYR A 183 -3.34 9.13 10.41
CA TYR A 183 -4.80 8.97 10.34
C TYR A 183 -5.16 7.63 9.69
N GLY A 184 -6.15 6.97 10.27
CA GLY A 184 -6.72 5.73 9.74
C GLY A 184 -7.73 5.96 8.61
N PRO A 185 -8.28 4.89 8.03
CA PRO A 185 -9.25 4.95 6.92
C PRO A 185 -10.55 5.70 7.27
N GLU A 186 -10.92 5.72 8.55
CA GLU A 186 -12.11 6.39 9.08
C GLU A 186 -11.88 7.86 9.47
N GLY A 187 -10.69 8.41 9.26
CA GLY A 187 -10.35 9.78 9.70
C GLY A 187 -9.86 9.89 11.14
N ALA A 188 -9.93 8.81 11.93
CA ALA A 188 -9.43 8.81 13.30
C ALA A 188 -7.89 8.90 13.37
N GLU A 189 -7.37 9.67 14.33
CA GLU A 189 -5.95 9.67 14.69
C GLU A 189 -5.59 8.32 15.35
N LEU A 190 -4.75 7.53 14.68
CA LEU A 190 -4.32 6.20 15.16
C LEU A 190 -3.07 6.29 16.03
N ALA A 191 -2.13 7.15 15.63
CA ALA A 191 -0.88 7.38 16.35
C ALA A 191 -0.35 8.78 16.04
N SER A 192 0.34 9.38 17.00
CA SER A 192 1.03 10.65 16.80
C SER A 192 2.29 10.77 17.64
N ALA A 193 3.15 11.69 17.24
CA ALA A 193 4.36 12.04 17.97
C ALA A 193 4.71 13.51 17.78
N GLY A 194 5.46 14.06 18.74
CA GLY A 194 5.93 15.45 18.70
C GLY A 194 5.03 16.43 19.45
N ARG A 195 5.32 17.71 19.29
CA ARG A 195 4.64 18.78 20.04
C ARG A 195 3.25 19.02 19.49
N VAL A 196 2.24 19.10 20.35
CA VAL A 196 0.86 19.39 19.93
C VAL A 196 0.78 20.83 19.41
N PRO A 197 0.32 21.08 18.16
CA PRO A 197 0.11 22.42 17.65
C PRO A 197 -1.17 23.04 18.23
N ALA A 198 -1.36 24.34 17.98
CA ALA A 198 -2.58 25.07 18.36
C ALA A 198 -3.85 24.40 17.78
N ASP A 199 -5.00 24.58 18.43
CA ASP A 199 -6.25 23.91 18.05
C ASP A 199 -6.65 24.17 16.60
N GLN A 200 -6.47 25.41 16.13
CA GLN A 200 -6.75 25.78 14.74
C GLN A 200 -5.88 25.02 13.74
N ALA A 201 -4.57 24.89 14.01
CA ALA A 201 -3.65 24.16 13.14
C ALA A 201 -3.90 22.65 13.16
N ARG A 202 -4.39 22.10 14.28
CA ARG A 202 -4.79 20.69 14.37
C ARG A 202 -6.05 20.40 13.56
N GLY A 203 -7.06 21.27 13.64
CA GLY A 203 -8.27 21.17 12.83
C GLY A 203 -7.93 21.24 11.34
N ALA A 204 -7.16 22.26 10.93
CA ALA A 204 -6.71 22.42 9.55
C ALA A 204 -5.88 21.21 9.06
N LEU A 205 -5.05 20.58 9.91
CA LEU A 205 -4.31 19.38 9.51
C LEU A 205 -5.23 18.17 9.28
N ALA A 206 -6.29 18.02 10.08
CA ALA A 206 -7.29 16.97 9.89
C ALA A 206 -8.08 17.20 8.59
N ASP A 207 -8.51 18.44 8.34
CA ASP A 207 -9.20 18.82 7.10
C ASP A 207 -8.31 18.56 5.86
N LEU A 208 -7.01 18.92 5.95
CA LEU A 208 -6.03 18.66 4.90
C LEU A 208 -5.81 17.15 4.67
N ALA A 209 -5.90 16.33 5.71
CA ALA A 209 -5.80 14.88 5.59
C ALA A 209 -6.98 14.28 4.81
N GLU A 210 -8.18 14.84 4.95
CA GLU A 210 -9.35 14.44 4.15
C GLU A 210 -9.20 14.77 2.66
N VAL A 211 -8.53 15.87 2.31
CA VAL A 211 -8.28 16.25 0.90
C VAL A 211 -7.46 15.20 0.14
N VAL A 212 -6.49 14.58 0.81
CA VAL A 212 -5.62 13.55 0.20
C VAL A 212 -6.15 12.14 0.39
N ARG A 213 -7.26 11.97 1.12
CA ARG A 213 -7.85 10.66 1.38
C ARG A 213 -8.40 10.07 0.07
N PRO A 214 -7.97 8.84 -0.33
CA PRO A 214 -8.43 8.20 -1.56
C PRO A 214 -9.95 8.09 -1.63
N SER A 215 -10.58 8.89 -2.50
CA SER A 215 -12.04 8.94 -2.68
C SER A 215 -12.47 8.60 -4.11
N GLY A 216 -11.52 8.51 -5.04
CA GLY A 216 -11.75 8.19 -6.45
C GLY A 216 -10.54 8.53 -7.34
N PRO A 217 -10.67 8.30 -8.67
CA PRO A 217 -9.62 8.66 -9.63
C PRO A 217 -9.34 10.17 -9.58
N GLY A 218 -8.06 10.55 -9.51
CA GLY A 218 -7.64 11.96 -9.48
C GLY A 218 -7.52 12.60 -8.09
N THR A 219 -7.69 11.81 -7.01
CA THR A 219 -7.38 12.29 -5.64
C THR A 219 -5.90 12.66 -5.53
N PRO A 220 -5.52 13.84 -4.99
CA PRO A 220 -4.12 14.20 -4.81
C PRO A 220 -3.42 13.29 -3.80
N THR A 221 -2.16 12.94 -4.06
CA THR A 221 -1.34 12.10 -3.17
C THR A 221 -0.66 12.89 -2.05
N SER A 222 -0.61 14.21 -2.17
CA SER A 222 -0.14 15.11 -1.12
C SER A 222 -0.80 16.48 -1.22
N ALA A 223 -0.91 17.18 -0.10
CA ALA A 223 -1.42 18.54 -0.01
C ALA A 223 -0.68 19.31 1.08
N THR A 224 -0.61 20.64 0.93
CA THR A 224 0.05 21.53 1.90
C THR A 224 -0.82 22.74 2.20
N ASP A 225 -0.76 23.22 3.43
CA ASP A 225 -1.48 24.42 3.88
C ASP A 225 -0.69 25.14 5.00
N SER A 226 -1.17 26.29 5.45
CA SER A 226 -0.62 27.01 6.60
C SER A 226 -1.73 27.55 7.49
N ALA A 227 -1.64 27.31 8.80
CA ALA A 227 -2.62 27.78 9.78
C ALA A 227 -1.93 28.24 11.06
N ALA A 228 -2.30 29.43 11.57
CA ALA A 228 -1.74 30.01 12.80
C ALA A 228 -0.20 30.02 12.84
N GLY A 229 0.45 30.35 11.71
CA GLY A 229 1.92 30.35 11.60
C GLY A 229 2.57 28.96 11.61
N THR A 230 1.79 27.89 11.45
CA THR A 230 2.26 26.51 11.33
C THR A 230 2.08 26.02 9.90
N HIS A 231 3.13 25.44 9.32
CA HIS A 231 3.06 24.78 8.02
C HIS A 231 2.54 23.35 8.18
N LEU A 232 1.58 22.98 7.32
CA LEU A 232 0.89 21.71 7.34
C LEU A 232 1.15 20.98 6.02
N ALA A 233 1.34 19.66 6.11
CA ALA A 233 1.44 18.78 4.96
C ALA A 233 0.72 17.47 5.23
N ALA A 234 0.01 16.95 4.23
CA ALA A 234 -0.64 15.65 4.28
C ALA A 234 -0.18 14.78 3.11
N TYR A 235 -0.03 13.48 3.35
CA TYR A 235 0.45 12.50 2.38
C TYR A 235 -0.42 11.24 2.43
N ALA A 236 -1.00 10.84 1.30
CA ALA A 236 -1.73 9.58 1.20
C ALA A 236 -0.76 8.40 1.32
N LEU A 237 -1.12 7.39 2.11
CA LEU A 237 -0.32 6.19 2.34
C LEU A 237 -0.94 5.00 1.60
N GLY A 238 -0.25 4.53 0.54
CA GLY A 238 -0.67 3.38 -0.26
C GLY A 238 -1.86 3.67 -1.19
N ALA A 239 -1.95 2.91 -2.28
CA ALA A 239 -3.05 3.04 -3.22
C ALA A 239 -4.32 2.38 -2.66
N GLY A 240 -5.26 3.18 -2.16
CA GLY A 240 -6.65 2.74 -1.87
C GLY A 240 -6.94 2.27 -0.45
N GLN A 241 -6.01 2.42 0.51
CA GLN A 241 -6.23 1.94 1.89
C GLN A 241 -6.71 3.02 2.87
N GLY A 242 -6.80 4.28 2.45
CA GLY A 242 -7.38 5.36 3.29
C GLY A 242 -6.48 5.88 4.42
N PHE A 243 -5.24 5.41 4.55
CA PHE A 243 -4.31 5.94 5.55
C PHE A 243 -3.66 7.25 5.08
N VAL A 244 -3.43 8.17 6.01
CA VAL A 244 -2.83 9.48 5.71
C VAL A 244 -1.80 9.85 6.77
N LEU A 245 -0.63 10.30 6.33
CA LEU A 245 0.36 10.94 7.20
C LEU A 245 0.13 12.46 7.19
N GLY A 246 -0.16 13.04 8.35
CA GLY A 246 -0.17 14.48 8.58
C GLY A 246 1.11 14.95 9.27
N VAL A 247 1.67 16.07 8.84
CA VAL A 247 2.84 16.73 9.44
C VAL A 247 2.51 18.19 9.69
N ALA A 248 2.81 18.67 10.89
CA ALA A 248 2.71 20.09 11.25
C ALA A 248 4.05 20.59 11.80
N THR A 249 4.61 21.64 11.21
CA THR A 249 5.88 22.24 11.64
C THR A 249 5.77 23.76 11.77
N PRO A 250 6.36 24.38 12.82
CA PRO A 250 6.38 25.83 12.96
C PRO A 250 7.23 26.53 11.88
N GLN A 251 8.21 25.85 11.31
CA GLN A 251 9.09 26.41 10.28
C GLN A 251 9.41 25.36 9.22
N ARG A 252 9.47 25.77 7.95
CA ARG A 252 9.78 24.88 6.84
C ARG A 252 11.27 24.94 6.52
N ASP A 253 11.98 23.87 6.81
CA ASP A 253 13.38 23.74 6.44
C ASP A 253 13.54 23.10 5.04
N PRO A 254 14.61 23.42 4.30
CA PRO A 254 14.98 22.68 3.10
C PRO A 254 15.10 21.18 3.37
N GLY A 255 14.50 20.37 2.50
CA GLY A 255 14.48 18.91 2.61
C GLY A 255 13.35 18.30 3.47
N ASP A 256 12.58 19.09 4.23
CA ASP A 256 11.50 18.55 5.08
C ASP A 256 10.48 17.72 4.30
N HIS A 257 10.09 18.19 3.10
CA HIS A 257 9.18 17.46 2.23
C HIS A 257 9.73 16.09 1.82
N THR A 258 11.03 16.01 1.50
CA THR A 258 11.69 14.75 1.14
C THR A 258 11.72 13.80 2.33
N ILE A 259 12.01 14.31 3.53
CA ILE A 259 12.01 13.53 4.78
C ILE A 259 10.62 12.98 5.08
N ALA A 260 9.58 13.81 4.97
CA ALA A 260 8.20 13.41 5.16
C ALA A 260 7.75 12.39 4.10
N SER A 261 8.14 12.55 2.84
CA SER A 261 7.87 11.58 1.76
C SER A 261 8.53 10.23 2.00
N VAL A 262 9.78 10.19 2.50
CA VAL A 262 10.44 8.93 2.90
C VAL A 262 9.68 8.26 4.04
N ALA A 263 9.26 9.03 5.05
CA ALA A 263 8.45 8.50 6.15
C ALA A 263 7.08 7.99 5.65
N ALA A 264 6.44 8.68 4.69
CA ALA A 264 5.20 8.25 4.07
C ALA A 264 5.37 6.90 3.35
N VAL A 265 6.45 6.70 2.59
CA VAL A 265 6.74 5.41 1.94
C VAL A 265 6.95 4.30 2.97
N LEU A 266 7.75 4.55 4.02
CA LEU A 266 7.99 3.56 5.08
C LEU A 266 6.70 3.22 5.83
N LEU A 267 5.90 4.23 6.18
CA LEU A 267 4.61 4.02 6.83
C LEU A 267 3.64 3.30 5.92
N SER A 268 3.62 3.57 4.62
CA SER A 268 2.80 2.83 3.66
C SER A 268 3.16 1.34 3.61
N LEU A 269 4.45 1.00 3.67
CA LEU A 269 4.90 -0.40 3.73
C LEU A 269 4.49 -1.04 5.07
N LEU A 270 4.71 -0.33 6.18
CA LEU A 270 4.36 -0.81 7.50
C LEU A 270 2.84 -0.99 7.65
N THR A 271 2.01 0.00 7.31
CA THR A 271 0.55 -0.09 7.45
C THR A 271 -0.05 -1.10 6.48
N GLY A 272 0.54 -1.29 5.30
CA GLY A 272 0.20 -2.40 4.40
C GLY A 272 0.53 -3.77 5.00
N GLU A 273 1.64 -3.87 5.74
CA GLU A 273 2.04 -5.09 6.47
C GLU A 273 1.31 -5.29 7.80
N HIS A 274 0.71 -4.27 8.44
CA HIS A 274 -0.01 -4.45 9.71
C HIS A 274 -1.35 -5.17 9.54
N GLN A 275 -1.90 -5.28 8.32
CA GLN A 275 -2.93 -6.30 8.01
C GLN A 275 -2.32 -7.67 7.64
N SER A 276 -1.03 -7.70 7.30
CA SER A 276 -0.20 -8.91 7.26
C SER A 276 0.50 -9.16 8.61
N GLY A 277 -0.11 -8.86 9.76
CA GLY A 277 0.34 -9.33 11.08
C GLY A 277 0.53 -10.85 11.15
N THR A 278 0.05 -11.54 10.12
CA THR A 278 0.27 -12.95 9.84
C THR A 278 1.59 -13.29 9.15
N GLY A 279 2.30 -12.38 8.47
CA GLY A 279 3.50 -12.72 7.68
C GLY A 279 4.69 -13.13 8.54
N ALA A 280 5.12 -12.27 9.46
CA ALA A 280 6.22 -12.58 10.39
C ALA A 280 5.85 -13.71 11.38
N ALA A 281 4.60 -13.73 11.86
CA ALA A 281 4.10 -14.78 12.73
C ALA A 281 4.00 -16.15 12.01
N ARG A 282 3.54 -16.18 10.74
CA ARG A 282 3.53 -17.39 9.90
C ARG A 282 4.94 -17.85 9.55
N SER A 283 5.87 -16.95 9.24
CA SER A 283 7.28 -17.31 9.02
C SER A 283 7.91 -17.91 10.27
N SER A 284 7.61 -17.36 11.46
CA SER A 284 8.05 -17.95 12.73
C SER A 284 7.41 -19.32 13.01
N ALA A 285 6.12 -19.47 12.72
CA ALA A 285 5.40 -20.74 12.82
C ALA A 285 6.01 -21.82 11.91
N LEU A 286 6.29 -21.47 10.65
CA LEU A 286 6.97 -22.33 9.67
C LEU A 286 8.35 -22.78 10.16
N VAL A 287 9.18 -21.84 10.65
CA VAL A 287 10.50 -22.17 11.20
C VAL A 287 10.37 -23.12 12.40
N ARG A 288 9.41 -22.88 13.31
CA ARG A 288 9.17 -23.76 14.46
C ARG A 288 8.69 -25.16 14.05
N LEU A 289 7.79 -25.26 13.07
CA LEU A 289 7.35 -26.54 12.50
C LEU A 289 8.50 -27.31 11.86
N LEU A 290 9.35 -26.63 11.07
CA LEU A 290 10.54 -27.23 10.44
C LEU A 290 11.55 -27.73 11.48
N LEU A 291 11.63 -27.06 12.64
CA LEU A 291 12.46 -27.46 13.78
C LEU A 291 11.76 -28.48 14.71
N GLY A 292 10.58 -29.00 14.34
CA GLY A 292 9.89 -30.09 15.02
C GLY A 292 8.92 -29.69 16.13
N ALA A 293 8.55 -28.41 16.24
CA ALA A 293 7.49 -27.99 17.17
C ALA A 293 6.14 -28.60 16.76
N PRO A 294 5.30 -29.05 17.71
CA PRO A 294 4.01 -29.62 17.37
C PRO A 294 3.06 -28.54 16.82
N PRO A 295 2.17 -28.86 15.87
CA PRO A 295 1.24 -27.90 15.25
C PRO A 295 0.36 -27.11 16.24
N THR A 296 0.09 -27.68 17.41
CA THR A 296 -0.68 -27.01 18.48
C THR A 296 0.04 -25.79 19.04
N ASP A 297 1.37 -25.82 19.12
CA ASP A 297 2.17 -24.80 19.79
C ASP A 297 2.45 -23.60 18.88
N VAL A 298 2.25 -23.77 17.57
CA VAL A 298 2.39 -22.73 16.54
C VAL A 298 1.04 -22.22 16.02
N ALA A 299 -0.07 -22.85 16.40
CA ALA A 299 -1.43 -22.51 15.95
C ALA A 299 -1.78 -21.04 16.18
N SER A 300 -1.43 -20.51 17.35
CA SER A 300 -1.66 -19.10 17.72
C SER A 300 -0.88 -18.11 16.85
N LEU A 301 0.26 -18.52 16.29
CA LEU A 301 1.09 -17.71 15.40
C LEU A 301 0.57 -17.68 13.95
N LEU A 302 -0.26 -18.66 13.56
CA LEU A 302 -0.88 -18.71 12.24
C LEU A 302 -2.20 -17.90 12.17
N GLY A 303 -2.77 -17.59 13.34
CA GLY A 303 -4.01 -16.82 13.52
C GLY A 303 -5.13 -17.66 14.14
N PRO A 304 -6.11 -17.03 14.81
CA PRO A 304 -7.26 -17.72 15.38
C PRO A 304 -8.23 -18.10 14.26
N GLY A 305 -8.17 -19.33 13.77
CA GLY A 305 -9.08 -19.77 12.72
C GLY A 305 -9.06 -21.27 12.48
N GLN A 306 -10.20 -21.79 12.05
CA GLN A 306 -10.24 -23.06 11.34
C GLN A 306 -9.59 -22.86 9.96
N TRP A 307 -9.07 -23.94 9.39
CA TRP A 307 -8.35 -23.92 8.12
C TRP A 307 -8.93 -24.96 7.16
N LEU A 308 -8.88 -24.64 5.88
CA LEU A 308 -9.16 -25.56 4.79
C LEU A 308 -7.83 -26.04 4.22
N VAL A 309 -7.74 -27.34 3.93
CA VAL A 309 -6.66 -27.90 3.12
C VAL A 309 -7.18 -28.04 1.70
N VAL A 310 -6.43 -27.49 0.75
CA VAL A 310 -6.71 -27.58 -0.68
C VAL A 310 -5.61 -28.40 -1.34
N HIS A 311 -5.97 -29.46 -2.04
CA HIS A 311 -5.08 -30.19 -2.94
C HIS A 311 -5.41 -29.78 -4.37
N ALA A 312 -4.40 -29.40 -5.13
CA ALA A 312 -4.56 -28.95 -6.50
C ALA A 312 -3.61 -29.68 -7.44
N ARG A 313 -4.08 -29.92 -8.66
CA ARG A 313 -3.26 -30.49 -9.73
C ARG A 313 -3.50 -29.72 -11.05
N PRO A 314 -2.45 -29.40 -11.81
CA PRO A 314 -2.61 -28.76 -13.11
C PRO A 314 -3.12 -29.77 -14.15
N ASP A 315 -3.95 -29.30 -15.09
CA ASP A 315 -4.60 -30.17 -16.07
C ASP A 315 -3.66 -30.57 -17.24
N ALA A 316 -2.70 -29.72 -17.60
CA ALA A 316 -1.90 -29.88 -18.82
C ALA A 316 -0.40 -29.55 -18.70
N GLN A 317 0.11 -29.17 -17.52
CA GLN A 317 1.48 -28.69 -17.33
C GLN A 317 2.30 -29.56 -16.36
N THR A 318 3.62 -29.55 -16.55
CA THR A 318 4.59 -29.93 -15.51
C THR A 318 4.49 -28.91 -14.37
N LEU A 319 4.36 -29.40 -13.13
CA LEU A 319 4.32 -28.55 -11.94
C LEU A 319 5.61 -27.72 -11.82
N ASP A 320 5.46 -26.39 -11.73
CA ASP A 320 6.55 -25.50 -11.39
C ASP A 320 6.26 -24.72 -10.08
N PRO A 321 7.31 -24.23 -9.39
CA PRO A 321 7.13 -23.46 -8.15
C PRO A 321 6.38 -22.14 -8.35
N VAL A 322 6.46 -21.56 -9.55
CA VAL A 322 5.87 -20.24 -9.87
C VAL A 322 4.35 -20.35 -9.98
N ALA A 323 3.84 -21.35 -10.68
CA ALA A 323 2.42 -21.63 -10.80
C ALA A 323 1.81 -22.07 -9.46
N ALA A 324 2.56 -22.84 -8.65
CA ALA A 324 2.14 -23.19 -7.30
C ALA A 324 1.97 -21.94 -6.41
N SER A 325 2.92 -21.00 -6.49
CA SER A 325 2.85 -19.72 -5.77
C SER A 325 1.72 -18.81 -6.27
N ALA A 326 1.51 -18.75 -7.59
CA ALA A 326 0.40 -18.01 -8.20
C ALA A 326 -0.95 -18.59 -7.77
N LEU A 327 -1.08 -19.91 -7.69
CA LEU A 327 -2.27 -20.59 -7.17
C LEU A 327 -2.51 -20.24 -5.69
N GLY A 328 -1.47 -20.29 -4.85
CA GLY A 328 -1.57 -19.86 -3.45
C GLY A 328 -2.08 -18.43 -3.33
N THR A 329 -1.53 -17.52 -4.14
CA THR A 329 -1.96 -16.12 -4.21
C THR A 329 -3.43 -15.98 -4.62
N ALA A 330 -3.86 -16.71 -5.65
CA ALA A 330 -5.25 -16.72 -6.11
C ALA A 330 -6.23 -17.25 -5.05
N LEU A 331 -5.80 -18.23 -4.25
CA LEU A 331 -6.55 -18.78 -3.12
C LEU A 331 -6.42 -17.93 -1.84
N GLY A 332 -5.62 -16.85 -1.88
CA GLY A 332 -5.44 -15.94 -0.75
C GLY A 332 -4.56 -16.50 0.38
N SER A 333 -3.65 -17.43 0.08
CA SER A 333 -2.74 -18.01 1.06
C SER A 333 -1.28 -18.10 0.57
N PRO A 334 -0.31 -17.64 1.38
CA PRO A 334 1.11 -17.84 1.08
C PRO A 334 1.62 -19.22 1.53
N LEU A 335 0.79 -20.05 2.17
CA LEU A 335 1.18 -21.35 2.72
C LEU A 335 0.99 -22.45 1.67
N VAL A 336 2.00 -22.61 0.82
CA VAL A 336 2.01 -23.56 -0.31
C VAL A 336 3.10 -24.60 -0.12
N ASP A 337 2.74 -25.87 -0.20
CA ASP A 337 3.65 -27.02 -0.25
C ASP A 337 3.55 -27.68 -1.64
N LEU A 338 4.71 -27.86 -2.29
CA LEU A 338 4.81 -28.50 -3.59
C LEU A 338 5.29 -29.95 -3.39
N ALA A 339 4.36 -30.89 -3.41
CA ALA A 339 4.66 -32.32 -3.49
C ALA A 339 4.81 -32.76 -4.96
N GLN A 340 5.42 -33.93 -5.20
CA GLN A 340 5.86 -34.38 -6.53
C GLN A 340 4.81 -34.25 -7.66
N ASP A 341 3.52 -34.38 -7.35
CA ASP A 341 2.45 -34.32 -8.34
C ASP A 341 1.17 -33.58 -7.88
N VAL A 342 1.24 -32.89 -6.74
CA VAL A 342 0.14 -32.14 -6.11
C VAL A 342 0.68 -30.88 -5.42
N VAL A 343 -0.05 -29.77 -5.56
CA VAL A 343 0.13 -28.57 -4.75
C VAL A 343 -0.83 -28.63 -3.57
N ARG A 344 -0.31 -28.46 -2.36
CA ARG A 344 -1.11 -28.32 -1.14
C ARG A 344 -1.13 -26.86 -0.70
N VAL A 345 -2.31 -26.34 -0.41
CA VAL A 345 -2.47 -24.97 0.07
C VAL A 345 -3.29 -24.99 1.36
N LEU A 346 -2.78 -24.34 2.40
CA LEU A 346 -3.50 -24.14 3.65
C LEU A 346 -4.23 -22.80 3.61
N VAL A 347 -5.55 -22.80 3.51
CA VAL A 347 -6.37 -21.60 3.31
C VAL A 347 -7.17 -21.28 4.59
N PRO A 348 -7.20 -20.02 5.06
CA PRO A 348 -8.07 -19.61 6.16
C PRO A 348 -9.57 -19.92 5.87
N ALA A 349 -10.33 -20.40 6.86
CA ALA A 349 -11.73 -20.82 6.63
C ALA A 349 -12.73 -19.67 6.37
N ASP A 350 -12.36 -18.42 6.61
CA ASP A 350 -13.10 -17.22 6.20
C ASP A 350 -13.02 -16.96 4.69
N ARG A 351 -12.14 -17.68 3.99
CA ARG A 351 -12.02 -17.67 2.53
C ARG A 351 -12.74 -18.88 1.96
N GLU A 352 -13.48 -18.67 0.87
CA GLU A 352 -14.06 -19.77 0.09
C GLU A 352 -13.20 -20.05 -1.15
N PRO A 353 -12.49 -21.20 -1.22
CA PRO A 353 -11.75 -21.58 -2.42
C PRO A 353 -12.69 -21.74 -3.62
N ALA A 354 -12.42 -21.04 -4.71
CA ALA A 354 -13.15 -21.17 -5.97
C ALA A 354 -12.35 -22.01 -6.99
N ALA A 355 -13.03 -22.50 -8.03
CA ALA A 355 -12.38 -23.18 -9.15
C ALA A 355 -11.36 -22.25 -9.83
N GLN A 356 -10.23 -22.79 -10.26
CA GLN A 356 -9.14 -22.03 -10.88
C GLN A 356 -8.90 -22.55 -12.29
N PRO A 357 -8.84 -21.68 -13.32
CA PRO A 357 -8.61 -22.12 -14.69
C PRO A 357 -7.32 -22.94 -14.85
N GLY A 358 -7.42 -24.13 -15.43
CA GLY A 358 -6.29 -25.04 -15.64
C GLY A 358 -5.88 -25.86 -14.42
N TRP A 359 -6.67 -25.84 -13.34
CA TRP A 359 -6.45 -26.61 -12.12
C TRP A 359 -7.69 -27.42 -11.74
N THR A 360 -7.45 -28.67 -11.34
CA THR A 360 -8.43 -29.48 -10.63
C THR A 360 -8.17 -29.38 -9.12
N LEU A 361 -9.20 -29.11 -8.32
CA LEU A 361 -9.11 -28.83 -6.89
C LEU A 361 -9.94 -29.78 -6.02
N GLY A 362 -9.37 -30.20 -4.89
CA GLY A 362 -10.05 -30.91 -3.81
C GLY A 362 -9.94 -30.14 -2.49
N VAL A 363 -11.07 -29.86 -1.85
CA VAL A 363 -11.13 -29.02 -0.64
C VAL A 363 -11.60 -29.85 0.56
N SER A 364 -10.93 -29.75 1.71
CA SER A 364 -11.34 -30.40 2.96
C SER A 364 -12.51 -29.69 3.65
N ALA A 365 -13.01 -30.26 4.76
CA ALA A 365 -13.79 -29.48 5.73
C ALA A 365 -12.86 -28.53 6.52
N ALA A 366 -13.45 -27.50 7.13
CA ALA A 366 -12.73 -26.60 8.01
C ALA A 366 -12.24 -27.35 9.26
N ALA A 367 -10.95 -27.22 9.57
CA ALA A 367 -10.28 -28.01 10.59
C ALA A 367 -9.32 -27.17 11.46
N THR A 368 -9.17 -27.55 12.71
CA THR A 368 -8.12 -27.00 13.60
C THR A 368 -6.76 -27.64 13.30
N PRO A 369 -5.63 -27.05 13.75
CA PRO A 369 -4.29 -27.59 13.49
C PRO A 369 -4.07 -29.04 13.93
N SER A 370 -4.72 -29.47 15.02
CA SER A 370 -4.71 -30.86 15.48
C SER A 370 -5.36 -31.84 14.49
N ALA A 371 -6.23 -31.36 13.61
CA ALA A 371 -6.98 -32.16 12.64
C ALA A 371 -6.48 -32.00 11.20
N TRP A 372 -5.37 -31.27 10.96
CA TRP A 372 -4.81 -31.12 9.62
C TRP A 372 -4.47 -32.42 8.90
N PRO A 373 -3.93 -33.48 9.55
CA PRO A 373 -3.70 -34.75 8.85
C PRO A 373 -4.99 -35.36 8.30
N ALA A 374 -6.10 -35.21 9.03
CA ALA A 374 -7.41 -35.65 8.56
C ALA A 374 -7.92 -34.75 7.41
N ALA A 375 -7.76 -33.43 7.52
CA ALA A 375 -8.13 -32.48 6.48
C ALA A 375 -7.31 -32.70 5.18
N ASP A 376 -6.03 -33.01 5.28
CA ASP A 376 -5.17 -33.37 4.15
C ASP A 376 -5.69 -34.63 3.43
N THR A 377 -6.05 -35.65 4.20
CA THR A 377 -6.66 -36.87 3.66
C THR A 377 -8.00 -36.58 2.98
N GLN A 378 -8.81 -35.66 3.54
CA GLN A 378 -10.08 -35.26 2.94
C GLN A 378 -9.88 -34.52 1.61
N ALA A 379 -8.95 -33.57 1.56
CA ALA A 379 -8.61 -32.81 0.35
C ALA A 379 -8.08 -33.72 -0.76
N ALA A 380 -7.20 -34.68 -0.43
CA ALA A 380 -6.70 -35.67 -1.37
C ALA A 380 -7.82 -36.50 -2.01
N ARG A 381 -8.78 -36.97 -1.18
CA ARG A 381 -9.95 -37.74 -1.66
C ARG A 381 -10.87 -36.88 -2.53
N ALA A 382 -11.10 -35.62 -2.14
CA ALA A 382 -11.88 -34.69 -2.93
C ALA A 382 -11.24 -34.42 -4.29
N LEU A 383 -9.90 -34.26 -4.35
CA LEU A 383 -9.16 -34.09 -5.59
C LEU A 383 -9.25 -35.33 -6.49
N ALA A 384 -9.09 -36.52 -5.91
CA ALA A 384 -9.24 -37.77 -6.65
C ALA A 384 -10.64 -37.90 -7.28
N ARG A 385 -11.68 -37.49 -6.54
CA ARG A 385 -13.06 -37.45 -7.04
C ARG A 385 -13.23 -36.40 -8.14
N ALA A 386 -12.75 -35.18 -7.94
CA ALA A 386 -12.81 -34.10 -8.93
C ALA A 386 -12.24 -34.54 -10.28
N ARG A 387 -11.10 -35.26 -10.25
CA ARG A 387 -10.47 -35.86 -11.42
C ARG A 387 -11.32 -36.96 -12.06
N ALA A 388 -11.90 -37.85 -11.25
CA ALA A 388 -12.75 -38.94 -11.76
C ALA A 388 -14.03 -38.41 -12.42
N THR A 389 -14.63 -37.36 -11.87
CA THR A 389 -15.87 -36.74 -12.36
C THR A 389 -15.64 -35.64 -13.40
N ARG A 390 -14.38 -35.30 -13.71
CA ARG A 390 -14.00 -34.18 -14.61
C ARG A 390 -14.65 -32.85 -14.22
N THR A 391 -14.57 -32.52 -12.94
CA THR A 391 -15.08 -31.27 -12.37
C THR A 391 -13.93 -30.48 -11.78
N ASP A 392 -13.91 -29.16 -11.99
CA ASP A 392 -12.78 -28.29 -11.60
C ASP A 392 -12.57 -28.21 -10.07
N LEU A 393 -13.62 -28.41 -9.28
CA LEU A 393 -13.55 -28.35 -7.81
C LEU A 393 -14.55 -29.30 -7.16
N VAL A 394 -14.10 -30.05 -6.15
CA VAL A 394 -14.96 -30.85 -5.27
C VAL A 394 -14.65 -30.54 -3.80
N ARG A 395 -15.69 -30.41 -2.98
CA ARG A 395 -15.56 -30.22 -1.52
C ARG A 395 -15.84 -31.50 -0.77
N HIS A 396 -15.09 -31.73 0.30
CA HIS A 396 -15.38 -32.77 1.25
C HIS A 396 -16.70 -32.47 1.97
N GLY A 397 -17.65 -33.41 1.95
CA GLY A 397 -18.97 -33.24 2.54
C GLY A 397 -20.10 -33.05 1.53
N ASP A 398 -19.79 -32.74 0.27
CA ASP A 398 -20.74 -32.84 -0.84
C ASP A 398 -21.03 -34.34 -1.07
N ARG A 399 -22.00 -34.88 -0.33
CA ARG A 399 -22.33 -36.31 -0.32
C ARG A 399 -22.70 -36.78 -1.73
N ALA A 400 -21.72 -37.38 -2.41
CA ALA A 400 -22.01 -38.37 -3.42
C ALA A 400 -22.53 -39.63 -2.72
N GLY A 401 -23.64 -40.19 -3.17
CA GLY A 401 -23.95 -41.58 -2.86
C GLY A 401 -22.91 -42.50 -3.52
N LEU A 402 -22.85 -43.77 -3.11
CA LEU A 402 -22.04 -44.80 -3.80
C LEU A 402 -22.30 -44.80 -5.33
N ALA A 403 -23.51 -44.39 -5.72
CA ALA A 403 -23.95 -44.21 -7.09
C ALA A 403 -23.11 -43.24 -7.93
N ASP A 404 -22.55 -42.20 -7.34
CA ASP A 404 -21.82 -41.16 -8.10
C ASP A 404 -20.37 -41.56 -8.39
N LEU A 405 -19.95 -42.75 -7.94
CA LEU A 405 -18.65 -43.36 -8.26
C LEU A 405 -18.68 -44.17 -9.56
N VAL A 406 -19.89 -44.42 -10.12
CA VAL A 406 -20.08 -45.19 -11.36
C VAL A 406 -20.47 -44.24 -12.50
N PRO A 407 -19.77 -44.25 -13.65
CA PRO A 407 -20.13 -43.41 -14.80
C PRO A 407 -21.60 -43.59 -15.22
N SER A 408 -22.35 -42.50 -15.37
CA SER A 408 -23.81 -42.55 -15.60
C SER A 408 -24.20 -43.38 -16.83
N GLN A 409 -23.43 -43.29 -17.92
CA GLN A 409 -23.70 -44.03 -19.15
C GLN A 409 -23.56 -45.55 -18.97
N GLU A 410 -22.57 -45.99 -18.19
CA GLU A 410 -22.36 -47.41 -17.87
C GLU A 410 -23.43 -47.92 -16.90
N ALA A 411 -23.78 -47.12 -15.89
CA ALA A 411 -24.84 -47.44 -14.94
C ALA A 411 -26.22 -47.58 -15.62
N GLU A 412 -26.57 -46.69 -16.56
CA GLU A 412 -27.82 -46.76 -17.33
C GLU A 412 -27.86 -47.93 -18.31
N ALA A 413 -26.71 -48.28 -18.93
CA ALA A 413 -26.62 -49.46 -19.79
C ALA A 413 -26.77 -50.76 -18.99
N HIS A 414 -26.14 -50.85 -17.82
CA HIS A 414 -26.29 -51.97 -16.89
C HIS A 414 -27.72 -52.10 -16.39
N ALA A 415 -28.33 -51.00 -15.94
CA ALA A 415 -29.71 -50.98 -15.45
C ALA A 415 -30.72 -51.43 -16.52
N ARG A 416 -30.56 -50.97 -17.77
CA ARG A 416 -31.39 -51.43 -18.90
C ARG A 416 -31.25 -52.93 -19.17
N THR A 417 -30.03 -53.45 -19.08
CA THR A 417 -29.75 -54.88 -19.30
C THR A 417 -30.33 -55.74 -18.20
N LEU A 418 -30.09 -55.36 -16.93
CA LEU A 418 -30.57 -56.10 -15.76
C LEU A 418 -32.10 -56.11 -15.65
N LEU A 419 -32.76 -54.99 -15.98
CA LEU A 419 -34.22 -54.87 -15.86
C LEU A 419 -34.98 -55.27 -17.13
N ALA A 420 -34.29 -55.61 -18.23
CA ALA A 420 -34.92 -56.02 -19.50
C ALA A 420 -35.98 -57.12 -19.34
N PRO A 421 -35.79 -58.18 -18.52
CA PRO A 421 -36.77 -59.26 -18.39
C PRO A 421 -38.11 -58.85 -17.75
N VAL A 422 -38.13 -57.73 -17.01
CA VAL A 422 -39.34 -57.21 -16.34
C VAL A 422 -39.85 -55.90 -16.97
N ALA A 423 -39.10 -55.31 -17.89
CA ALA A 423 -39.40 -54.01 -18.49
C ALA A 423 -40.75 -53.97 -19.21
N ASP A 424 -41.14 -55.07 -19.87
CA ASP A 424 -42.39 -55.18 -20.64
C ASP A 424 -43.65 -55.26 -19.79
N THR A 425 -43.53 -55.37 -18.45
CA THR A 425 -44.67 -55.41 -17.53
C THR A 425 -44.55 -54.33 -16.46
N PRO A 426 -45.09 -53.10 -16.71
CA PRO A 426 -44.95 -51.96 -15.81
C PRO A 426 -45.40 -52.25 -14.36
N ALA A 427 -46.45 -53.05 -14.20
CA ALA A 427 -46.96 -53.43 -12.88
C ALA A 427 -45.96 -54.27 -12.06
N LEU A 428 -45.07 -55.05 -12.70
CA LEU A 428 -44.02 -55.82 -12.03
C LEU A 428 -42.89 -54.90 -11.56
N THR A 429 -42.42 -54.00 -12.44
CA THR A 429 -41.38 -53.00 -12.13
C THR A 429 -41.82 -52.05 -11.02
N GLU A 430 -43.06 -51.55 -11.07
CA GLU A 430 -43.64 -50.71 -10.02
C GLU A 430 -43.79 -51.46 -8.69
N THR A 431 -44.22 -52.73 -8.74
CA THR A 431 -44.34 -53.55 -7.53
C THR A 431 -42.97 -53.82 -6.91
N LEU A 432 -41.95 -54.12 -7.72
CA LEU A 432 -40.58 -54.36 -7.26
C LEU A 432 -39.95 -53.10 -6.66
N ARG A 433 -40.08 -51.95 -7.33
CA ARG A 433 -39.60 -50.64 -6.83
C ARG A 433 -40.22 -50.29 -5.49
N THR A 434 -41.54 -50.44 -5.38
CA THR A 434 -42.27 -50.12 -4.14
C THR A 434 -41.96 -51.10 -3.02
N TRP A 435 -41.77 -52.38 -3.33
CA TRP A 435 -41.39 -53.40 -2.36
C TRP A 435 -39.97 -53.17 -1.80
N LEU A 436 -39.01 -52.84 -2.65
CA LEU A 436 -37.63 -52.52 -2.24
C LEU A 436 -37.57 -51.23 -1.43
N SER A 437 -38.31 -50.18 -1.82
CA SER A 437 -38.36 -48.92 -1.06
C SER A 437 -38.98 -49.08 0.34
N LEU A 438 -39.84 -50.08 0.53
CA LEU A 438 -40.46 -50.45 1.79
C LEU A 438 -39.77 -51.64 2.48
N HIS A 439 -38.49 -51.86 2.17
CA HIS A 439 -37.60 -52.84 2.81
C HIS A 439 -38.14 -54.28 2.79
N GLY A 440 -38.81 -54.67 1.71
CA GLY A 440 -39.34 -56.02 1.52
C GLY A 440 -40.67 -56.30 2.23
N SER A 441 -41.36 -55.27 2.73
CA SER A 441 -42.60 -55.43 3.50
C SER A 441 -43.81 -55.71 2.60
N TRP A 442 -44.36 -56.92 2.68
CA TRP A 442 -45.56 -57.32 1.92
C TRP A 442 -46.77 -56.45 2.21
N ASP A 443 -47.09 -56.21 3.48
CA ASP A 443 -48.31 -55.50 3.88
C ASP A 443 -48.21 -53.99 3.56
N ARG A 444 -47.05 -53.36 3.79
CA ARG A 444 -46.85 -51.94 3.44
C ARG A 444 -46.90 -51.72 1.93
N THR A 445 -46.32 -52.64 1.16
CA THR A 445 -46.37 -52.58 -0.31
C THR A 445 -47.78 -52.78 -0.85
N ALA A 446 -48.55 -53.69 -0.25
CA ALA A 446 -49.94 -53.95 -0.61
C ALA A 446 -50.81 -52.70 -0.38
N VAL A 447 -50.64 -52.03 0.75
CA VAL A 447 -51.29 -50.75 1.07
C VAL A 447 -50.87 -49.66 0.08
N ALA A 448 -49.57 -49.50 -0.17
CA ALA A 448 -49.05 -48.47 -1.08
C ALA A 448 -49.55 -48.62 -2.53
N LEU A 449 -49.72 -49.86 -3.00
CA LEU A 449 -50.17 -50.17 -4.35
C LEU A 449 -51.68 -50.42 -4.46
N SER A 450 -52.43 -50.32 -3.36
CA SER A 450 -53.88 -50.63 -3.31
C SER A 450 -54.23 -52.01 -3.87
N VAL A 451 -53.41 -53.02 -3.56
CA VAL A 451 -53.64 -54.43 -3.98
C VAL A 451 -53.61 -55.36 -2.76
N HIS A 452 -54.05 -56.59 -2.94
CA HIS A 452 -53.96 -57.59 -1.88
C HIS A 452 -52.51 -58.08 -1.69
N ARG A 453 -52.10 -58.39 -0.44
CA ARG A 453 -50.73 -58.87 -0.13
C ARG A 453 -50.30 -60.09 -0.95
N ASN A 454 -51.24 -60.96 -1.33
CA ASN A 454 -50.95 -62.13 -2.15
C ASN A 454 -50.59 -61.75 -3.59
N THR A 455 -51.16 -60.67 -4.12
CA THR A 455 -50.81 -60.11 -5.42
C THR A 455 -49.39 -59.56 -5.41
N VAL A 456 -48.98 -58.86 -4.35
CA VAL A 456 -47.59 -58.41 -4.19
C VAL A 456 -46.64 -59.60 -4.17
N ARG A 457 -46.93 -60.63 -3.36
CA ARG A 457 -46.11 -61.85 -3.28
C ARG A 457 -45.98 -62.55 -4.64
N GLN A 458 -47.09 -62.70 -5.36
CA GLN A 458 -47.10 -63.31 -6.69
C GLN A 458 -46.29 -62.50 -7.70
N ARG A 459 -46.41 -61.17 -7.68
CA ARG A 459 -45.66 -60.29 -8.58
C ARG A 459 -44.17 -60.29 -8.27
N VAL A 460 -43.78 -60.22 -7.00
CA VAL A 460 -42.37 -60.28 -6.59
C VAL A 460 -41.76 -61.65 -6.90
N ALA A 461 -42.47 -62.75 -6.63
CA ALA A 461 -42.03 -64.09 -7.04
C ALA A 461 -41.86 -64.21 -8.57
N ARG A 462 -42.75 -63.58 -9.33
CA ARG A 462 -42.63 -63.50 -10.79
C ARG A 462 -41.42 -62.66 -11.22
N CYS A 463 -41.11 -61.56 -10.54
CA CYS A 463 -39.88 -60.79 -10.79
C CYS A 463 -38.63 -61.65 -10.53
N ALA A 464 -38.59 -62.38 -9.41
CA ALA A 464 -37.46 -63.26 -9.07
C ALA A 464 -37.24 -64.32 -10.15
N ALA A 465 -38.32 -64.94 -10.63
CA ALA A 465 -38.26 -65.95 -11.70
C ALA A 465 -37.85 -65.38 -13.06
N LEU A 466 -38.28 -64.15 -13.40
CA LEU A 466 -37.92 -63.51 -14.67
C LEU A 466 -36.49 -62.97 -14.69
N LEU A 467 -36.01 -62.51 -13.54
CA LEU A 467 -34.64 -62.00 -13.38
C LEU A 467 -33.63 -63.13 -13.12
N ASP A 468 -34.10 -64.34 -12.83
CA ASP A 468 -33.30 -65.49 -12.40
C ASP A 468 -32.43 -65.18 -11.16
N THR A 469 -33.02 -64.48 -10.19
CA THR A 469 -32.33 -64.04 -8.97
C THR A 469 -33.09 -64.37 -7.69
N ASP A 470 -32.34 -64.54 -6.61
CA ASP A 470 -32.91 -64.67 -5.27
C ASP A 470 -33.13 -63.28 -4.66
N LEU A 471 -34.40 -62.88 -4.55
CA LEU A 471 -34.79 -61.61 -3.95
C LEU A 471 -34.72 -61.63 -2.42
N ASP A 472 -34.33 -62.72 -1.75
CA ASP A 472 -34.00 -62.69 -0.31
C ASP A 472 -32.53 -62.33 -0.05
N ASP A 473 -31.68 -62.36 -1.08
CA ASP A 473 -30.29 -61.93 -0.99
C ASP A 473 -30.18 -60.38 -0.91
N PRO A 474 -29.54 -59.83 0.16
CA PRO A 474 -29.37 -58.39 0.30
C PRO A 474 -28.54 -57.74 -0.81
N ASP A 475 -27.57 -58.44 -1.40
CA ASP A 475 -26.72 -57.92 -2.47
C ASP A 475 -27.52 -57.78 -3.77
N VAL A 476 -28.35 -58.77 -4.09
CA VAL A 476 -29.31 -58.73 -5.21
C VAL A 476 -30.31 -57.58 -5.04
N ARG A 477 -30.87 -57.40 -3.85
CA ARG A 477 -31.79 -56.28 -3.56
C ARG A 477 -31.13 -54.93 -3.77
N MET A 478 -29.86 -54.80 -3.36
CA MET A 478 -29.09 -53.56 -3.49
C MET A 478 -28.80 -53.24 -4.96
N GLU A 479 -28.40 -54.23 -5.76
CA GLU A 479 -28.16 -54.07 -7.19
C GLU A 479 -29.44 -53.70 -7.95
N LEU A 480 -30.56 -54.38 -7.67
CA LEU A 480 -31.85 -54.07 -8.29
C LEU A 480 -32.39 -52.71 -7.87
N TRP A 481 -32.23 -52.33 -6.60
CA TRP A 481 -32.58 -50.99 -6.14
C TRP A 481 -31.76 -49.91 -6.83
N PHE A 482 -30.46 -50.16 -7.02
CA PHE A 482 -29.58 -49.27 -7.77
C PHE A 482 -30.04 -49.13 -9.22
N ALA A 483 -30.30 -50.23 -9.92
CA ALA A 483 -30.79 -50.23 -11.29
C ALA A 483 -32.14 -49.49 -11.45
N LEU A 484 -33.08 -49.72 -10.54
CA LEU A 484 -34.42 -49.09 -10.57
C LEU A 484 -34.41 -47.57 -10.33
N ARG A 485 -33.34 -47.02 -9.74
CA ARG A 485 -33.14 -45.56 -9.57
C ARG A 485 -32.48 -44.90 -10.78
N ARG A 486 -32.05 -45.68 -11.78
CA ARG A 486 -31.40 -45.21 -13.02
C ARG A 486 -32.31 -45.30 -14.25
N GLN A 487 -33.54 -45.80 -14.07
CA GLN A 487 -34.57 -45.90 -15.11
C GLN A 487 -35.33 -44.59 -15.31
#